data_AF-A0A9P1MJJ8-F1
#
_entry.id   AF-A0A9P1MJJ8-F1
#
_cell.length_a   1.000
_cell.length_b   1.000
_cell.length_c   1.000
_cell.angle_alpha   90.00
_cell.angle_beta   90.00
_cell.angle_gamma   90.00
#
_symmetry.space_group_name_H-M   'P 1'
#
loop_
_entity.id
_entity.type
_entity.pdbx_description
1 polymer ?
#
loop_
_entity_poly.entity_id
_entity_poly.type
_entity_poly.pdbx_seq_one_letter_code
_entity_poly.pdbx_strand_id
1 'polypeptide(L)'
;MKLSIAALLCLIGYVAAQADNCYINDSGFTCCNKELESAMLGAMAGGDLLAAADSIQKGAEGKLGGKFETVVALDDFAYKSHFKAS
;
A
#
# COMPACT_ATOMS: atom_id res chain seq x y z
N MET A 1 -26.31 19.42 21.09
CA MET A 1 -25.84 20.24 19.95
C MET A 1 -24.34 20.51 19.96
N LYS A 2 -23.71 20.96 21.06
CA LYS A 2 -22.24 21.19 21.14
C LYS A 2 -21.39 19.92 20.97
N LEU A 3 -21.83 18.79 21.54
CA LEU A 3 -21.13 17.50 21.42
C LEU A 3 -21.11 16.96 19.97
N SER A 4 -22.17 17.23 19.21
CA SER A 4 -22.29 16.83 17.80
C SER A 4 -21.36 17.63 16.88
N ILE A 5 -21.09 18.90 17.19
CA ILE A 5 -20.17 19.76 16.44
C ILE A 5 -18.72 19.33 16.67
N ALA A 6 -18.35 18.98 17.91
CA ALA A 6 -17.02 18.46 18.21
C ALA A 6 -16.72 17.14 17.50
N ALA A 7 -17.69 16.21 17.48
CA ALA A 7 -17.57 14.96 16.73
C ALA A 7 -17.40 15.19 15.22
N LEU A 8 -18.16 16.13 14.65
CA LEU A 8 -18.06 16.48 13.24
C LEU A 8 -16.71 17.11 12.88
N LEU A 9 -16.17 17.97 13.75
CA LEU A 9 -14.85 18.58 13.56
C LEU A 9 -13.71 17.55 13.70
N CYS A 10 -13.83 16.59 14.61
CA CYS A 10 -12.89 15.47 14.70
C CYS A 10 -12.92 14.59 13.44
N LEU A 11 -14.11 14.30 12.91
CA LEU A 11 -14.26 13.58 11.66
C LEU A 11 -13.60 14.33 10.50
N ILE A 12 -13.85 15.63 10.35
CA ILE A 12 -13.24 16.46 9.29
C ILE A 12 -11.72 16.50 9.42
N GLY A 13 -11.18 16.64 10.64
CA GLY A 13 -9.74 16.59 10.89
C GLY A 13 -9.11 15.22 10.58
N TYR A 14 -9.85 14.14 10.82
CA TYR A 14 -9.40 12.78 10.49
C TYR A 14 -9.33 12.56 8.97
N VAL A 15 -10.35 12.99 8.21
CA VAL A 15 -10.31 12.88 6.72
C VAL A 15 -9.21 13.76 6.12
N ALA A 16 -8.96 14.95 6.68
CA ALA A 16 -7.89 15.83 6.21
C ALA A 16 -6.48 15.31 6.54
N ALA A 17 -6.33 14.52 7.61
CA ALA A 17 -5.08 13.84 7.96
C ALA A 17 -4.79 12.62 7.08
N GLN A 18 -5.79 12.10 6.36
CA GLN A 18 -5.63 11.03 5.37
C GLN A 18 -5.21 11.57 3.99
N ALA A 19 -4.36 12.61 3.97
CA ALA A 19 -3.59 12.94 2.79
C ALA A 19 -2.46 11.90 2.69
N ASP A 20 -2.47 11.09 1.63
CA ASP A 20 -1.42 10.13 1.32
C ASP A 20 -0.09 10.87 1.09
N ASN A 21 0.63 11.15 2.18
CA ASN A 21 1.96 11.71 2.14
C ASN A 21 2.92 10.60 1.70
N CYS A 22 2.92 10.33 0.39
CA CYS A 22 3.86 9.40 -0.19
C CYS A 22 5.30 9.88 0.07
N TYR A 23 6.19 8.94 0.34
CA TYR A 23 7.62 9.17 0.58
C TYR A 23 8.44 8.29 -0.36
N ILE A 24 9.70 8.65 -0.56
CA ILE A 24 10.66 7.80 -1.26
C ILE A 24 11.41 7.00 -0.19
N ASN A 25 11.45 5.68 -0.33
CA ASN A 25 12.21 4.83 0.58
C ASN A 25 13.71 4.79 0.25
N ASP A 26 14.50 4.10 1.09
CA ASP A 26 15.96 4.01 0.92
C ASP A 26 16.38 3.32 -0.39
N SER A 27 15.47 2.58 -1.03
CA SER A 27 15.67 1.92 -2.33
C SER A 27 15.21 2.77 -3.52
N GLY A 28 14.66 3.96 -3.29
CA GLY A 28 14.22 4.88 -4.34
C GLY A 28 12.78 4.68 -4.83
N PHE A 29 11.97 3.84 -4.16
CA PHE A 29 10.58 3.59 -4.54
C PHE A 29 9.62 4.56 -3.86
N THR A 30 8.63 5.05 -4.61
CA THR A 30 7.52 5.84 -4.06
C THR A 30 6.57 4.95 -3.29
N CYS A 31 6.49 5.17 -1.98
CA CYS A 31 5.65 4.43 -1.04
C CYS A 31 4.60 5.36 -0.45
N CYS A 32 3.34 4.94 -0.41
CA CYS A 32 2.25 5.73 0.19
C CYS A 32 1.71 5.10 1.48
N ASN A 33 2.18 3.90 1.86
CA ASN A 33 1.76 3.21 3.06
C ASN A 33 2.94 2.40 3.66
N LYS A 34 3.35 2.77 4.88
CA LYS A 34 4.48 2.13 5.60
C LYS A 34 4.24 0.68 5.96
N GLU A 35 2.99 0.32 6.28
CA GLU A 35 2.65 -1.05 6.66
C GLU A 35 2.67 -1.98 5.46
N LEU A 36 2.25 -1.47 4.29
CA LEU A 36 2.32 -2.17 3.02
C LEU A 36 3.77 -2.33 2.56
N GLU A 37 4.57 -1.27 2.61
CA GLU A 37 6.00 -1.35 2.30
C GLU A 37 6.70 -2.42 3.17
N SER A 38 6.45 -2.39 4.48
CA SER A 38 7.03 -3.38 5.40
C SER A 38 6.59 -4.81 5.06
N ALA A 39 5.33 -5.01 4.66
CA ALA A 39 4.84 -6.32 4.22
C ALA A 39 5.53 -6.79 2.93
N MET A 40 5.73 -5.89 1.97
CA MET A 40 6.45 -6.18 0.71
C MET A 40 7.91 -6.55 0.97
N LEU A 41 8.64 -5.75 1.76
CA LEU A 41 10.04 -6.02 2.10
C LEU A 41 10.20 -7.32 2.89
N GLY A 42 9.30 -7.61 3.82
CA GLY A 42 9.32 -8.86 4.59
C GLY A 42 9.11 -10.10 3.72
N ALA A 43 8.33 -9.99 2.64
CA ALA A 43 8.10 -11.10 1.71
C ALA A 43 9.27 -11.35 0.76
N MET A 44 10.12 -10.36 0.51
CA MET A 44 11.34 -10.53 -0.31
C MET A 44 12.41 -11.41 0.36
N ALA A 45 12.30 -11.67 1.67
CA ALA A 45 13.14 -12.64 2.38
C ALA A 45 12.66 -14.10 2.24
N GLY A 46 11.50 -14.32 1.60
CA GLY A 46 10.90 -15.64 1.37
C GLY A 46 11.44 -16.36 0.12
N GLY A 47 11.08 -17.64 -0.02
CA GLY A 47 11.47 -18.54 -1.11
C GLY A 47 10.88 -18.18 -2.48
N ASP A 48 10.22 -19.13 -3.15
CA ASP A 48 9.73 -18.91 -4.52
C ASP A 48 8.71 -17.75 -4.64
N LEU A 49 8.53 -17.27 -5.87
CA LEU A 49 7.63 -16.16 -6.21
C LEU A 49 6.19 -16.35 -5.70
N LEU A 50 5.65 -17.56 -5.72
CA LEU A 50 4.29 -17.84 -5.28
C LEU A 50 4.15 -17.63 -3.77
N ALA A 51 5.14 -18.06 -2.99
CA ALA A 51 5.17 -17.83 -1.55
C ALA A 51 5.27 -16.32 -1.21
N ALA A 52 6.08 -15.58 -1.97
CA ALA A 52 6.19 -14.13 -1.81
C ALA A 52 4.86 -13.42 -2.13
N ALA A 53 4.22 -13.76 -3.25
CA ALA A 53 2.93 -13.17 -3.64
C ALA A 53 1.82 -13.47 -2.62
N ASP A 54 1.71 -14.72 -2.18
CA ASP A 54 0.72 -15.15 -1.19
C ASP A 54 0.90 -14.45 0.16
N SER A 55 2.16 -14.31 0.61
CA SER A 55 2.49 -13.62 1.86
C SER A 55 2.11 -12.13 1.82
N ILE A 56 2.44 -11.43 0.73
CA ILE A 56 2.09 -10.00 0.56
C ILE A 56 0.57 -9.83 0.51
N GLN A 57 -0.11 -10.65 -0.29
CA GLN A 57 -1.56 -10.55 -0.46
C GLN A 57 -2.29 -10.76 0.87
N LYS A 58 -1.97 -11.84 1.60
CA LYS A 58 -2.58 -12.11 2.90
C LYS A 58 -2.27 -11.04 3.93
N GLY A 59 -1.03 -10.52 3.92
CA GLY A 59 -0.63 -9.42 4.80
C GLY A 59 -1.43 -8.14 4.54
N ALA A 60 -1.62 -7.78 3.27
CA ALA A 60 -2.41 -6.62 2.85
C ALA A 60 -3.90 -6.79 3.18
N GLU A 61 -4.49 -7.94 2.83
CA GLU A 61 -5.89 -8.26 3.16
C GLU A 61 -6.15 -8.23 4.68
N GLY A 62 -5.22 -8.76 5.47
CA GLY A 62 -5.35 -8.82 6.93
C GLY A 62 -5.24 -7.46 7.63
N LYS A 63 -4.39 -6.56 7.14
CA LYS A 63 -4.17 -5.24 7.75
C LYS A 63 -5.10 -4.16 7.23
N LEU A 64 -5.30 -4.12 5.91
CA LEU A 64 -5.99 -3.04 5.23
C LEU A 64 -7.46 -3.37 4.95
N GLY A 65 -7.83 -4.66 4.99
CA GLY A 65 -9.15 -5.14 4.62
C GLY A 65 -9.41 -5.07 3.11
N GLY A 66 -10.40 -5.82 2.63
CA GLY A 66 -10.74 -5.88 1.20
C GLY A 66 -10.10 -7.06 0.47
N LYS A 67 -9.99 -6.94 -0.85
CA LYS A 67 -9.40 -7.95 -1.74
C LYS A 67 -8.20 -7.35 -2.46
N PHE A 68 -7.10 -8.08 -2.49
CA PHE A 68 -5.87 -7.65 -3.14
C PHE A 68 -5.43 -8.68 -4.17
N GLU A 69 -4.77 -8.21 -5.22
CA GLU A 69 -4.06 -9.04 -6.19
C GLU A 69 -2.60 -8.65 -6.12
N THR A 70 -1.73 -9.64 -5.86
CA THR A 70 -0.28 -9.42 -5.83
C THR A 70 0.35 -10.09 -7.04
N VAL A 71 1.07 -9.30 -7.84
CA VAL A 71 1.88 -9.78 -8.96
C VAL A 71 3.35 -9.61 -8.60
N VAL A 72 4.14 -10.69 -8.74
CA VAL A 72 5.58 -10.68 -8.55
C VAL A 72 6.26 -11.31 -9.75
N ALA A 73 7.48 -10.86 -10.06
CA ALA A 73 8.30 -11.37 -11.15
C ALA A 73 9.77 -11.35 -10.73
N LEU A 74 10.59 -12.19 -11.37
CA LEU A 74 12.04 -12.18 -11.18
C LEU A 74 12.73 -11.02 -11.91
N ASP A 75 12.07 -10.46 -12.92
CA ASP A 75 12.61 -9.47 -13.85
C ASP A 75 11.55 -8.38 -14.08
N ASP A 76 11.81 -7.49 -15.05
CA ASP A 76 10.99 -6.32 -15.33
C ASP A 76 9.51 -6.65 -15.61
N PHE A 77 8.63 -6.00 -14.86
CA PHE A 77 7.19 -6.02 -15.10
C PHE A 77 6.77 -4.74 -15.84
N ALA A 78 6.32 -4.90 -17.07
CA ALA A 78 5.79 -3.81 -17.88
C ALA A 78 4.30 -3.59 -17.59
N TYR A 79 3.97 -2.52 -16.84
CA TYR A 79 2.58 -2.13 -16.60
C TYR A 79 2.13 -1.01 -17.54
N LYS A 80 0.96 -1.21 -18.19
CA LYS A 80 0.46 -0.38 -19.30
C LYS A 80 0.42 1.12 -19.00
N SER A 81 0.18 1.55 -17.76
CA SER A 81 0.16 2.98 -17.43
C SER A 81 1.52 3.68 -17.58
N HIS A 82 2.61 2.92 -17.64
CA HIS A 82 3.97 3.44 -17.86
C HIS A 82 4.33 3.57 -19.34
N PHE A 83 3.48 3.06 -20.26
CA PHE A 83 3.66 3.18 -21.69
C PHE A 83 2.62 4.14 -22.26
N LYS A 84 3.03 5.36 -22.61
CA LYS A 84 2.22 6.19 -23.51
C LYS A 84 2.24 5.55 -24.88
N ALA A 85 1.07 5.26 -25.44
CA ALA A 85 0.95 4.95 -26.85
C ALA A 85 1.45 6.17 -27.64
N SER A 86 2.55 5.99 -28.36
CA SER A 86 3.07 6.95 -29.34
C SER A 86 2.09 7.12 -30.49
#